data_AF-A0A7Y4QTC6-F1
#
_entry.id   AF-A0A7Y4QTC6-F1
#
_cell.length_a   1.000
_cell.length_b   1.000
_cell.length_c   1.000
_cell.angle_alpha   90.00
_cell.angle_beta   90.00
_cell.angle_gamma   90.00
#
_symmetry.space_group_name_H-M   'P 1'
#
loop_
_entity.id
_entity.type
_entity.pdbx_description
1 polymer ?
#
loop_
_entity_poly.entity_id
_entity_poly.type
_entity_poly.pdbx_seq_one_letter_code
_entity_poly.pdbx_strand_id
1 'polypeptide(L)'
;MLNKTKFLTSLVIITAVFIACGKSDKTTTSEKEKTTTTQDSKQETGSSTTQKKDETGSTGKTESTKPGKPELKWEFKRVGTGEYDTPINDVNIIVNGKKHFIAKEYYSFSEMPLTDYKSYEIPADAIIATRGWWAGAGIDYWAIQQGTEIIVMKREVGETTDDNGEPGDFTGKPEKVTSIKLVQ
;
A
#
# COMPACT_ATOMS: atom_id res chain seq x y z
N MET A 1 -32.22 -53.04 22.32
CA MET A 1 -31.30 -53.16 21.18
C MET A 1 -30.13 -52.22 21.42
N LEU A 2 -28.94 -52.81 21.38
CA LEU A 2 -27.65 -52.24 21.75
C LEU A 2 -27.03 -51.59 20.50
N ASN A 3 -26.56 -50.35 20.55
CA ASN A 3 -25.57 -49.88 19.58
C ASN A 3 -24.69 -48.79 20.21
N LYS A 4 -23.56 -49.23 20.78
CA LYS A 4 -22.45 -48.36 21.18
C LYS A 4 -21.31 -48.60 20.20
N THR A 5 -21.24 -47.80 19.15
CA THR A 5 -20.11 -47.82 18.22
C THR A 5 -18.97 -47.03 18.87
N LYS A 6 -17.95 -47.75 19.34
CA LYS A 6 -16.72 -47.16 19.86
C LYS A 6 -15.89 -46.63 18.69
N PHE A 7 -15.62 -45.33 18.69
CA PHE A 7 -14.63 -44.72 17.80
C PHE A 7 -13.23 -45.21 18.19
N LEU A 8 -12.58 -45.84 17.24
CA LEU A 8 -11.21 -46.32 17.32
C LEU A 8 -10.27 -45.13 17.06
N THR A 9 -9.78 -44.50 18.12
CA THR A 9 -8.74 -43.47 18.04
C THR A 9 -7.41 -44.12 17.66
N SER A 10 -7.07 -44.10 16.37
CA SER A 10 -5.71 -44.41 15.92
C SER A 10 -4.77 -43.26 16.28
N LEU A 11 -3.85 -43.62 17.16
CA LEU A 11 -2.69 -42.89 17.62
C LEU A 11 -1.69 -42.72 16.46
N VAL A 12 -1.45 -41.50 16.01
CA VAL A 12 -0.35 -41.18 15.08
C VAL A 12 0.73 -40.46 15.89
N ILE A 13 1.79 -41.19 16.26
CA ILE A 13 3.00 -40.62 16.86
C ILE A 13 3.94 -40.28 15.71
N ILE A 14 4.05 -38.99 15.37
CA ILE A 14 5.05 -38.49 14.42
C ILE A 14 6.36 -38.34 15.20
N THR A 15 7.37 -39.09 14.78
CA THR A 15 8.73 -39.08 15.31
C THR A 15 9.44 -37.81 14.85
N ALA A 16 9.83 -36.95 15.78
CA ALA A 16 10.66 -35.77 15.49
C ALA A 16 12.13 -36.19 15.33
N VAL A 17 12.66 -36.03 14.11
CA VAL A 17 14.10 -36.10 13.84
C VAL A 17 14.67 -34.70 14.09
N PHE A 18 15.36 -34.52 15.23
CA PHE A 18 16.17 -33.34 15.48
C PHE A 18 17.60 -33.59 14.96
N ILE A 19 17.97 -32.88 13.90
CA ILE A 19 19.37 -32.69 13.51
C ILE A 19 19.61 -31.20 13.38
N ALA A 20 20.38 -30.64 14.31
CA ALA A 20 21.42 -29.66 14.03
C ALA A 20 22.24 -29.37 15.29
N CYS A 21 23.48 -29.88 15.30
CA CYS A 21 24.58 -29.34 16.10
C CYS A 21 25.03 -28.01 15.51
N GLY A 22 25.30 -27.03 16.37
CA GLY A 22 25.99 -25.79 16.02
C GLY A 22 26.30 -24.98 17.27
N LYS A 23 27.42 -25.29 17.93
CA LYS A 23 28.07 -24.44 18.95
C LYS A 23 29.05 -23.48 18.26
N SER A 24 29.45 -22.45 19.02
CA SER A 24 30.51 -21.42 18.85
C SER A 24 30.00 -20.09 18.28
N ASP A 25 30.13 -18.91 18.90
CA ASP A 25 30.93 -18.47 20.06
C ASP A 25 30.32 -17.23 20.75
N LYS A 26 30.65 -17.07 22.04
CA LYS A 26 30.51 -15.82 22.80
C LYS A 26 31.60 -14.85 22.38
N THR A 27 31.29 -13.56 22.26
CA THR A 27 32.21 -12.49 22.66
C THR A 27 31.41 -11.30 23.22
N THR A 28 31.87 -10.80 24.36
CA THR A 28 31.34 -9.71 25.17
C THR A 28 32.25 -8.48 25.00
N THR A 29 31.71 -7.28 25.26
CA THR A 29 32.43 -6.06 25.74
C THR A 29 33.11 -5.23 24.64
N SER A 30 33.10 -3.89 24.55
CA SER A 30 32.39 -2.74 25.15
C SER A 30 32.88 -1.45 24.44
N GLU A 31 32.30 -0.30 24.82
CA GLU A 31 32.84 1.10 24.77
C GLU A 31 32.52 1.92 23.51
N LYS A 32 31.70 2.99 23.65
CA LYS A 32 32.03 4.42 23.94
C LYS A 32 32.81 5.06 22.77
N GLU A 33 32.58 6.27 22.28
CA GLU A 33 32.00 7.52 22.79
C GLU A 33 31.65 8.36 21.52
N LYS A 34 30.54 9.11 21.49
CA LYS A 34 30.50 10.59 21.57
C LYS A 34 31.36 11.31 20.51
N THR A 35 30.74 12.18 19.70
CA THR A 35 30.92 13.66 19.79
C THR A 35 30.06 14.39 18.76
N THR A 36 29.24 15.28 19.31
CA THR A 36 28.53 16.46 18.80
C THR A 36 29.42 17.39 17.95
N THR A 37 28.87 18.15 16.98
CA THR A 37 29.01 19.64 16.92
C THR A 37 28.19 20.25 15.77
N THR A 38 27.43 21.26 16.21
CA THR A 38 26.60 22.31 15.61
C THR A 38 27.33 23.28 14.68
N GLN A 39 26.60 23.92 13.75
CA GLN A 39 26.70 25.36 13.42
C GLN A 39 25.65 25.75 12.34
N ASP A 40 25.21 26.99 12.14
CA ASP A 40 24.58 28.06 12.93
C ASP A 40 24.24 29.16 11.88
N SER A 41 23.17 29.93 12.09
CA SER A 41 22.97 31.32 11.60
C SER A 41 22.72 31.59 10.09
N LYS A 42 22.00 32.62 9.60
CA LYS A 42 21.22 33.75 10.16
C LYS A 42 20.55 34.54 9.00
N GLN A 43 19.26 34.84 9.16
CA GLN A 43 18.52 36.09 8.87
C GLN A 43 19.02 37.11 7.82
N GLU A 44 18.15 37.52 6.87
CA GLU A 44 17.79 38.95 6.66
C GLU A 44 16.57 39.20 5.74
N THR A 45 16.03 40.41 5.92
CA THR A 45 14.71 40.96 5.56
C THR A 45 14.77 41.78 4.25
N GLY A 46 13.67 41.91 3.51
CA GLY A 46 13.55 42.91 2.44
C GLY A 46 12.16 43.03 1.80
N SER A 47 11.53 44.18 1.98
CA SER A 47 10.17 44.58 1.62
C SER A 47 10.05 45.18 0.20
N SER A 48 8.91 45.00 -0.50
CA SER A 48 7.96 46.10 -0.89
C SER A 48 7.06 45.80 -2.11
N THR A 49 5.76 45.95 -1.84
CA THR A 49 4.55 46.34 -2.61
C THR A 49 4.63 46.65 -4.12
N THR A 50 3.60 46.23 -4.88
CA THR A 50 2.66 47.12 -5.63
C THR A 50 1.39 46.36 -6.07
N GLN A 51 0.24 46.97 -5.80
CA GLN A 51 -1.10 46.55 -6.22
C GLN A 51 -1.35 46.83 -7.71
N LYS A 52 -2.15 45.98 -8.38
CA LYS A 52 -3.06 46.46 -9.43
C LYS A 52 -4.38 45.69 -9.38
N LYS A 53 -5.41 46.45 -9.03
CA LYS A 53 -6.84 46.15 -9.16
C LYS A 53 -7.23 46.40 -10.61
N ASP A 54 -7.94 45.47 -11.24
CA ASP A 54 -8.92 45.78 -12.28
C ASP A 54 -10.13 44.87 -12.06
N GLU A 55 -11.24 45.51 -11.70
CA GLU A 55 -12.59 44.96 -11.82
C GLU A 55 -13.01 45.13 -13.27
N THR A 56 -13.53 44.09 -13.93
CA THR A 56 -14.71 44.16 -14.79
C THR A 56 -15.15 42.74 -15.11
N GLY A 57 -16.40 42.43 -14.78
CA GLY A 57 -17.00 41.12 -14.95
C GLY A 57 -17.20 40.73 -16.42
N SER A 58 -17.24 39.43 -16.65
CA SER A 58 -17.95 38.86 -17.79
C SER A 58 -18.57 37.53 -17.36
N THR A 59 -19.88 37.58 -17.18
CA THR A 59 -20.78 36.44 -17.13
C THR A 59 -20.67 35.69 -18.46
N GLY A 60 -20.16 34.46 -18.47
CA GLY A 60 -20.12 33.69 -19.71
C GLY A 60 -19.48 32.31 -19.57
N LYS A 61 -20.32 31.29 -19.71
CA LYS A 61 -20.01 29.85 -19.87
C LYS A 61 -19.27 29.18 -18.72
N THR A 62 -20.02 28.37 -17.97
CA THR A 62 -19.46 27.16 -17.35
C THR A 62 -19.02 26.23 -18.47
N GLU A 63 -17.82 26.46 -19.03
CA GLU A 63 -17.07 25.41 -19.68
C GLU A 63 -16.83 24.35 -18.61
N SER A 64 -17.44 23.18 -18.81
CA SER A 64 -17.09 21.94 -18.12
C SER A 64 -15.65 21.61 -18.48
N THR A 65 -14.72 22.34 -17.87
CA THR A 65 -13.28 22.16 -18.03
C THR A 65 -12.97 20.80 -17.43
N LYS A 66 -12.47 19.89 -18.27
CA LYS A 66 -11.94 18.60 -17.81
C LYS A 66 -11.00 18.90 -16.65
N PRO A 67 -11.23 18.34 -15.44
CA PRO A 67 -10.37 18.65 -14.31
C PRO A 67 -8.93 18.29 -14.64
N GLY A 68 -8.00 19.13 -14.22
CA GLY A 68 -6.56 18.90 -14.37
C GLY A 68 -6.15 17.55 -13.78
N LYS A 69 -4.95 17.08 -14.13
CA LYS A 69 -4.42 15.83 -13.60
C LYS A 69 -4.29 15.96 -12.08
N PRO A 70 -5.00 15.14 -11.28
CA PRO A 70 -4.96 15.23 -9.83
C PRO A 70 -3.64 14.68 -9.28
N GLU A 71 -3.24 15.18 -8.12
CA GLU A 71 -2.11 14.68 -7.36
C GLU A 71 -2.59 13.53 -6.47
N LEU A 72 -2.01 12.34 -6.66
CA LEU A 72 -2.37 11.13 -5.92
C LEU A 72 -1.14 10.56 -5.22
N LYS A 73 -1.32 10.08 -3.98
CA LYS A 73 -0.30 9.35 -3.22
C LYS A 73 -0.95 8.27 -2.36
N TRP A 74 -0.30 7.11 -2.24
CA TRP A 74 -0.70 6.11 -1.28
C TRP A 74 -0.14 6.41 0.13
N GLU A 75 -0.91 6.10 1.16
CA GLU A 75 -0.45 6.11 2.54
C GLU A 75 -0.91 4.83 3.25
N PHE A 76 0.05 4.08 3.79
CA PHE A 76 -0.19 2.86 4.53
C PHE A 76 0.17 3.07 5.99
N LYS A 77 -0.76 2.79 6.90
CA LYS A 77 -0.52 2.87 8.34
C LYS A 77 -0.65 1.49 8.95
N ARG A 78 0.45 0.94 9.49
CA ARG A 78 0.38 -0.27 10.29
C ARG A 78 -0.38 0.02 11.57
N VAL A 79 -1.49 -0.68 11.76
CA VAL A 79 -2.40 -0.54 12.91
C VAL A 79 -2.39 -1.75 13.82
N GLY A 80 -1.72 -2.83 13.40
CA GLY A 80 -1.54 -3.99 14.24
C GLY A 80 -0.81 -5.13 13.55
N THR A 81 -0.91 -6.27 14.20
CA THR A 81 -0.38 -7.55 13.77
C THR A 81 -1.41 -8.62 14.15
N GLY A 82 -1.82 -9.45 13.19
CA GLY A 82 -2.74 -10.56 13.37
C GLY A 82 -2.03 -11.87 13.73
N GLU A 83 -2.72 -12.99 13.55
CA GLU A 83 -2.11 -14.32 13.71
C GLU A 83 -0.94 -14.51 12.73
N TYR A 84 0.03 -15.33 13.13
CA TYR A 84 1.26 -15.59 12.35
C TYR A 84 2.05 -14.34 11.95
N ASP A 85 2.00 -13.28 12.75
CA ASP A 85 2.62 -11.98 12.48
C ASP A 85 2.09 -11.23 11.25
N THR A 86 0.86 -11.57 10.81
CA THR A 86 0.22 -10.95 9.65
C THR A 86 0.10 -9.43 9.84
N PRO A 87 0.66 -8.60 8.94
CA PRO A 87 0.61 -7.14 9.06
C PRO A 87 -0.82 -6.65 8.85
N ILE A 88 -1.33 -5.81 9.76
CA ILE A 88 -2.64 -5.16 9.58
C ILE A 88 -2.39 -3.69 9.26
N ASN A 89 -2.81 -3.26 8.07
CA ASN A 89 -2.63 -1.90 7.56
C ASN A 89 -3.96 -1.23 7.22
N ASP A 90 -4.10 0.03 7.63
CA ASP A 90 -5.09 0.90 7.01
C ASP A 90 -4.51 1.45 5.69
N VAL A 91 -5.19 1.18 4.59
CA VAL A 91 -4.85 1.62 3.24
C VAL A 91 -5.60 2.91 2.95
N ASN A 92 -4.86 3.97 2.64
CA ASN A 92 -5.42 5.28 2.34
C ASN A 92 -4.86 5.81 1.02
N ILE A 93 -5.68 6.54 0.28
CA ILE A 93 -5.23 7.35 -0.85
C ILE A 93 -5.37 8.83 -0.48
N ILE A 94 -4.35 9.61 -0.79
CA ILE A 94 -4.38 11.07 -0.68
C ILE A 94 -4.64 11.61 -2.08
N VAL A 95 -5.73 12.37 -2.24
CA VAL A 95 -6.13 13.00 -3.50
C VAL A 95 -6.14 14.51 -3.28
N ASN A 96 -5.28 15.24 -3.99
CA ASN A 96 -5.10 16.70 -3.84
C ASN A 96 -4.95 17.12 -2.37
N GLY A 97 -4.12 16.40 -1.61
CA GLY A 97 -3.87 16.64 -0.18
C GLY A 97 -4.96 16.14 0.78
N LYS A 98 -6.12 15.68 0.29
CA LYS A 98 -7.18 15.11 1.13
C LYS A 98 -7.03 13.60 1.25
N LYS A 99 -7.00 13.10 2.49
CA LYS A 99 -6.91 11.66 2.79
C LYS A 99 -8.27 10.97 2.68
N HIS A 100 -8.28 9.81 2.04
CA HIS A 100 -9.43 8.94 1.90
C HIS A 100 -9.06 7.53 2.35
N PHE A 101 -9.80 7.01 3.33
CA PHE A 101 -9.69 5.61 3.73
C PHE A 101 -10.26 4.72 2.64
N ILE A 102 -9.51 3.69 2.26
CA ILE A 102 -9.89 2.73 1.22
C ILE A 102 -10.30 1.40 1.85
N ALA A 103 -9.43 0.81 2.66
CA ALA A 103 -9.66 -0.49 3.28
C ALA A 103 -8.75 -0.72 4.47
N LYS A 104 -9.11 -1.72 5.28
CA LYS A 104 -8.22 -2.33 6.28
C LYS A 104 -7.80 -3.68 5.73
N GLU A 105 -6.51 -3.85 5.52
CA GLU A 105 -5.94 -4.98 4.80
C GLU A 105 -4.90 -5.72 5.64
N TYR A 106 -4.74 -7.01 5.37
CA TYR A 106 -3.88 -7.93 6.11
C TYR A 106 -2.56 -8.21 5.35
N TYR A 107 -2.04 -7.17 4.69
CA TYR A 107 -0.89 -7.24 3.81
C TYR A 107 0.12 -6.14 4.13
N SER A 108 1.40 -6.35 3.80
CA SER A 108 2.40 -5.27 3.74
C SER A 108 2.37 -4.64 2.36
N PHE A 109 2.39 -3.31 2.29
CA PHE A 109 2.24 -2.59 1.03
C PHE A 109 3.51 -1.91 0.56
N SER A 110 3.70 -1.90 -0.75
CA SER A 110 4.73 -1.12 -1.45
C SER A 110 4.13 -0.47 -2.69
N GLU A 111 4.49 0.79 -2.94
CA GLU A 111 4.14 1.46 -4.19
C GLU A 111 4.71 0.69 -5.38
N MET A 112 3.92 0.59 -6.46
CA MET A 112 4.32 -0.09 -7.69
C MET A 112 4.83 0.96 -8.68
N PRO A 113 6.05 0.83 -9.21
CA PRO A 113 6.56 1.77 -10.19
C PRO A 113 5.88 1.56 -11.55
N LEU A 114 5.79 2.62 -12.35
CA LEU A 114 5.16 2.61 -13.68
C LEU A 114 5.77 1.58 -14.63
N THR A 115 7.06 1.25 -14.47
CA THR A 115 7.76 0.24 -15.28
C THR A 115 7.14 -1.14 -15.16
N ASP A 116 6.50 -1.42 -14.02
CA ASP A 116 6.02 -2.75 -13.69
C ASP A 116 4.52 -2.92 -13.99
N TYR A 117 3.83 -1.83 -14.37
CA TYR A 117 2.38 -1.89 -14.61
C TYR A 117 2.03 -2.93 -15.67
N LYS A 118 2.85 -3.03 -16.72
CA LYS A 118 2.61 -4.00 -17.79
C LYS A 118 2.74 -5.44 -17.30
N SER A 119 3.76 -5.76 -16.51
CA SER A 119 3.97 -7.13 -15.98
C SER A 119 2.91 -7.51 -14.96
N TYR A 120 2.38 -6.54 -14.22
CA TYR A 120 1.29 -6.74 -13.27
C TYR A 120 -0.10 -6.51 -13.87
N GLU A 121 -0.23 -6.38 -15.19
CA GLU A 121 -1.49 -6.11 -15.89
C GLU A 121 -2.30 -4.93 -15.31
N ILE A 122 -1.61 -3.94 -14.76
CA ILE A 122 -2.23 -2.69 -14.32
C ILE A 122 -2.50 -1.83 -15.57
N PRO A 123 -3.71 -1.25 -15.72
CA PRO A 123 -4.04 -0.40 -16.84
C PRO A 123 -3.03 0.76 -17.03
N ALA A 124 -2.64 1.02 -18.27
CA ALA A 124 -1.66 2.07 -18.59
C ALA A 124 -2.15 3.50 -18.26
N ASP A 125 -3.46 3.68 -18.10
CA ASP A 125 -4.10 4.93 -17.68
C ASP A 125 -4.22 5.07 -16.14
N ALA A 126 -3.77 4.07 -15.37
CA ALA A 126 -3.64 4.20 -13.92
C ALA A 126 -2.62 5.29 -13.57
N ILE A 127 -3.01 6.16 -12.63
CA ILE A 127 -2.19 7.27 -12.15
C ILE A 127 -1.14 6.76 -11.16
N ILE A 128 -1.58 5.93 -10.20
CA ILE A 128 -0.74 5.28 -9.20
C ILE A 128 -1.26 3.86 -8.94
N ALA A 129 -0.35 2.95 -8.56
CA ALA A 129 -0.67 1.59 -8.14
C ALA A 129 0.18 1.18 -6.93
N THR A 130 -0.30 0.19 -6.19
CA THR A 130 0.39 -0.40 -5.03
C THR A 130 0.05 -1.88 -4.96
N ARG A 131 0.95 -2.65 -4.37
CA ARG A 131 0.75 -4.06 -4.09
C ARG A 131 0.86 -4.31 -2.60
N GLY A 132 -0.15 -4.98 -2.05
CA GLY A 132 -0.12 -5.64 -0.76
C GLY A 132 0.33 -7.08 -0.95
N TRP A 133 1.27 -7.57 -0.14
CA TRP A 133 1.68 -8.97 -0.12
C TRP A 133 1.88 -9.50 1.29
N TRP A 134 1.48 -10.74 1.52
CA TRP A 134 1.73 -11.50 2.73
C TRP A 134 1.53 -13.00 2.50
N ALA A 135 2.54 -13.80 2.87
CA ALA A 135 2.47 -15.26 2.95
C ALA A 135 1.76 -15.93 1.77
N GLY A 136 2.16 -15.57 0.54
CA GLY A 136 1.66 -16.19 -0.69
C GLY A 136 0.40 -15.55 -1.28
N ALA A 137 -0.27 -14.66 -0.56
CA ALA A 137 -1.41 -13.92 -1.08
C ALA A 137 -1.10 -12.42 -1.14
N GLY A 138 -1.85 -11.74 -1.98
CA GLY A 138 -1.73 -10.31 -2.15
C GLY A 138 -2.95 -9.65 -2.76
N ILE A 139 -2.81 -8.35 -2.92
CA ILE A 139 -3.84 -7.49 -3.49
C ILE A 139 -3.16 -6.33 -4.21
N ASP A 140 -3.54 -6.10 -5.45
CA ASP A 140 -3.17 -4.90 -6.18
C ASP A 140 -4.27 -3.85 -6.00
N TYR A 141 -3.88 -2.60 -5.77
CA TYR A 141 -4.75 -1.43 -5.91
C TYR A 141 -4.19 -0.49 -6.96
N TRP A 142 -5.07 0.16 -7.71
CA TRP A 142 -4.70 1.25 -8.59
C TRP A 142 -5.82 2.28 -8.69
N ALA A 143 -5.46 3.48 -9.13
CA ALA A 143 -6.39 4.59 -9.28
C ALA A 143 -6.38 5.14 -10.70
N ILE A 144 -7.55 5.25 -11.32
CA ILE A 144 -7.75 5.87 -12.64
C ILE A 144 -8.62 7.12 -12.50
N GLN A 145 -8.41 8.11 -13.37
CA GLN A 145 -9.30 9.27 -13.45
C GLN A 145 -10.36 9.05 -14.53
N GLN A 146 -11.64 9.12 -14.13
CA GLN A 146 -12.78 9.09 -15.04
C GLN A 146 -13.60 10.37 -14.88
N GLY A 147 -13.43 11.32 -15.81
CA GLY A 147 -14.07 12.63 -15.72
C GLY A 147 -13.64 13.39 -14.46
N THR A 148 -14.61 13.69 -13.59
CA THR A 148 -14.42 14.39 -12.30
C THR A 148 -14.25 13.44 -11.12
N GLU A 149 -13.99 12.16 -11.36
CA GLU A 149 -13.84 11.16 -10.33
C GLU A 149 -12.49 10.43 -10.43
N ILE A 150 -11.95 10.08 -9.26
CA ILE A 150 -10.91 9.06 -9.11
C ILE A 150 -11.59 7.76 -8.74
N ILE A 151 -11.44 6.75 -9.60
CA ILE A 151 -11.92 5.40 -9.35
C ILE A 151 -10.76 4.58 -8.80
N VAL A 152 -10.94 4.05 -7.59
CA VAL A 152 -9.98 3.13 -6.99
C VAL A 152 -10.45 1.70 -7.27
N MET A 153 -9.56 0.93 -7.86
CA MET A 153 -9.76 -0.46 -8.23
C MET A 153 -8.91 -1.35 -7.34
N LYS A 154 -9.33 -2.60 -7.16
CA LYS A 154 -8.54 -3.66 -6.53
C LYS A 154 -8.58 -4.95 -7.35
N ARG A 155 -7.61 -5.83 -7.14
CA ARG A 155 -7.62 -7.22 -7.61
C ARG A 155 -6.83 -8.11 -6.66
N GLU A 156 -7.37 -9.27 -6.30
CA GLU A 156 -6.66 -10.27 -5.52
C GLU A 156 -5.60 -11.00 -6.35
N VAL A 157 -4.50 -11.34 -5.68
CA VAL A 157 -3.33 -12.00 -6.26
C VAL A 157 -3.02 -13.21 -5.38
N GLY A 158 -2.96 -14.40 -5.95
CA GLY A 158 -2.62 -15.65 -5.26
C GLY A 158 -1.14 -15.98 -5.37
N GLU A 159 -0.75 -17.18 -4.94
CA GLU A 159 0.60 -17.69 -5.16
C GLU A 159 0.84 -17.89 -6.66
N THR A 160 2.08 -17.69 -7.13
CA THR A 160 2.42 -18.10 -8.50
C THR A 160 2.44 -19.62 -8.55
N THR A 161 1.89 -20.19 -9.63
CA THR A 161 2.02 -21.62 -9.92
C THR A 161 3.24 -21.94 -10.78
N ASP A 162 4.03 -20.93 -11.17
CA ASP A 162 5.22 -21.14 -11.98
C ASP A 162 6.53 -21.24 -11.16
N ASP A 163 7.42 -22.12 -11.64
CA ASP A 163 8.76 -22.30 -11.06
C ASP A 163 9.68 -21.08 -11.27
N ASN A 164 9.21 -20.06 -11.99
CA ASN A 164 9.98 -18.90 -12.43
C ASN A 164 9.80 -17.67 -11.52
N GLY A 165 8.90 -17.71 -10.54
CA GLY A 165 8.77 -16.64 -9.54
C GLY A 165 8.16 -15.34 -10.08
N GLU A 166 7.30 -15.46 -11.10
CA GLU A 166 6.57 -14.36 -11.71
C GLU A 166 5.47 -13.81 -10.76
N PRO A 167 4.80 -12.69 -11.09
CA PRO A 167 3.67 -12.19 -10.31
C PRO A 167 2.67 -13.31 -10.04
N GLY A 168 2.29 -13.47 -8.77
CA GLY A 168 1.32 -14.48 -8.37
C GLY A 168 0.04 -14.49 -9.22
N ASP A 169 -0.58 -15.66 -9.38
CA ASP A 169 -1.72 -15.83 -10.27
C ASP A 169 -2.85 -14.88 -9.88
N PHE A 170 -3.42 -14.16 -10.84
CA PHE A 170 -4.57 -13.31 -10.57
C PHE A 170 -5.78 -14.18 -10.22
N THR A 171 -6.12 -14.23 -8.94
CA THR A 171 -7.22 -15.07 -8.41
C THR A 171 -8.58 -14.40 -8.57
N GLY A 172 -8.61 -13.09 -8.80
CA GLY A 172 -9.82 -12.30 -8.99
C GLY A 172 -9.79 -11.41 -10.24
N LYS A 173 -10.97 -10.90 -10.61
CA LYS A 173 -11.08 -9.82 -11.60
C LYS A 173 -10.88 -8.46 -10.93
N PRO A 174 -10.48 -7.42 -11.68
CA PRO A 174 -10.54 -6.06 -11.19
C PRO A 174 -11.92 -5.65 -10.68
N GLU A 175 -11.99 -5.08 -9.48
CA GLU A 175 -13.21 -4.61 -8.84
C GLU A 175 -13.06 -3.14 -8.43
N LYS A 176 -14.13 -2.36 -8.62
CA LYS A 176 -14.19 -0.99 -8.10
C LYS A 176 -14.39 -1.02 -6.59
N VAL A 177 -13.49 -0.40 -5.85
CA VAL A 177 -13.57 -0.25 -4.39
C VAL A 177 -14.36 1.01 -4.04
N THR A 178 -14.02 2.13 -4.66
CA THR A 178 -14.66 3.42 -4.37
C THR A 178 -14.53 4.41 -5.53
N SER A 179 -15.27 5.51 -5.45
CA SER A 179 -15.13 6.69 -6.31
C SER A 179 -14.97 7.94 -5.44
N ILE A 180 -13.97 8.76 -5.75
CA ILE A 180 -13.65 9.99 -5.05
C ILE A 180 -13.86 11.16 -6.02
N LYS A 181 -14.78 12.06 -5.68
CA LYS A 181 -15.02 13.27 -6.49
C LYS A 181 -13.87 14.25 -6.37
N LEU A 182 -13.35 14.71 -7.52
CA LEU A 182 -12.45 15.83 -7.62
C LEU A 182 -13.27 17.11 -7.41
N VAL A 183 -13.11 17.72 -6.23
CA VAL A 183 -13.69 19.04 -5.97
C VAL A 183 -12.85 20.05 -6.73
N GLN A 184 -13.50 20.83 -7.59
CA GLN A 184 -12.90 21.96 -8.31
C GLN A 184 -12.88 23.20 -7.41
#